data_AF-A0A7L4KIV6-F1
#
_entry.id   AF-A0A7L4KIV6-F1
#
_cell.length_a   1.000
_cell.length_b   1.000
_cell.length_c   1.000
_cell.angle_alpha   90.00
_cell.angle_beta   90.00
_cell.angle_gamma   90.00
#
_symmetry.space_group_name_H-M   'P 1'
#
loop_
_entity.id
_entity.type
_entity.pdbx_description
1 polymer ?
#
loop_
_entity_poly.entity_id
_entity_poly.type
_entity_poly.pdbx_seq_one_letter_code
_entity_poly.pdbx_strand_id
1 'polypeptide(L)' 'VVLSPNPVLMAPQMTLLAVRCASKKSAGSSKNLGGRSPGKRYGYKKVEGAFVHAGNILATQRLIRWHPGAHV' A
#
# COMPACT_ATOMS: atom_id res chain seq x y z
N VAL A 1 -2.48 74.98 -45.80
CA VAL A 1 -2.23 73.54 -45.54
C VAL A 1 -1.88 73.40 -44.08
N VAL A 2 -2.88 73.19 -43.23
CA VAL A 2 -2.72 73.00 -41.79
C VAL A 2 -3.14 71.57 -41.51
N LEU A 3 -2.20 70.70 -41.14
CA LEU A 3 -2.51 69.45 -40.44
C LEU A 3 -1.43 69.21 -39.40
N SER A 4 -1.86 69.31 -38.14
CA SER A 4 -1.15 69.15 -36.88
C SER A 4 -0.48 67.77 -36.71
N PRO A 5 0.50 67.64 -35.80
CA PRO A 5 1.17 66.36 -35.53
C PRO A 5 0.28 65.37 -34.77
N ASN A 6 0.31 64.11 -35.18
CA ASN A 6 -0.36 62.96 -34.55
C ASN A 6 0.14 62.74 -33.11
N PRO A 7 -0.73 62.60 -32.10
CA PRO A 7 -0.33 62.15 -30.78
C PRO A 7 -0.19 60.62 -30.77
N VAL A 8 1.03 60.13 -30.53
CA VAL A 8 1.30 58.71 -30.30
C VAL A 8 0.72 58.35 -28.93
N LEU A 9 -0.51 57.81 -28.91
CA LEU A 9 -1.09 57.23 -27.70
C LEU A 9 -0.24 56.03 -27.27
N MET A 10 0.57 56.22 -26.22
CA MET A 10 1.23 55.12 -25.53
C MET A 10 0.16 54.24 -24.86
N ALA A 11 -0.11 53.08 -25.44
CA ALA A 11 -0.96 52.08 -24.79
C ALA A 11 -0.27 51.57 -23.50
N PRO A 12 -0.99 51.40 -22.39
CA PRO A 12 -0.42 50.81 -21.19
C PRO A 12 -0.13 49.33 -21.44
N GLN A 13 1.12 48.92 -21.29
CA GLN A 13 1.51 47.52 -21.41
C GLN A 13 0.99 46.79 -20.16
N MET A 14 -0.17 46.13 -20.28
CA MET A 14 -0.70 45.29 -19.22
C MET A 14 0.19 44.05 -19.09
N THR A 15 1.11 44.08 -18.13
CA THR A 15 1.94 42.92 -17.79
C THR A 15 1.02 41.82 -17.27
N LEU A 16 0.72 40.82 -18.11
CA LEU A 16 0.06 39.58 -17.71
C LEU A 16 0.98 38.82 -16.75
N LEU A 17 0.88 39.14 -15.45
CA LEU A 17 1.49 38.33 -14.40
C LEU A 17 0.84 36.94 -14.46
N ALA A 18 1.52 36.00 -15.10
CA ALA A 18 1.10 34.60 -15.16
C ALA A 18 1.17 33.99 -13.75
N VAL A 19 0.07 34.08 -13.00
CA VAL A 19 -0.08 33.39 -11.71
C VAL A 19 -0.13 31.89 -11.99
N ARG A 20 0.94 31.17 -11.65
CA ARG A 20 0.92 29.71 -11.68
C ARG A 20 0.21 29.21 -10.43
N CYS A 21 -1.05 28.82 -10.56
CA CYS A 21 -1.76 28.13 -9.48
C CYS A 21 -1.11 26.76 -9.25
N ALA A 22 -0.39 26.61 -8.13
CA ALA A 22 0.11 25.31 -7.70
C ALA A 22 -1.04 24.55 -7.01
N SER A 23 -1.61 23.54 -7.68
CA SER A 23 -2.54 22.62 -7.01
C SER A 23 -1.76 21.67 -6.10
N LYS A 24 -2.23 21.49 -4.85
CA LYS A 24 -1.70 20.43 -3.98
C LYS A 24 -1.99 19.09 -4.64
N LYS A 25 -0.95 18.30 -4.92
CA LYS A 25 -1.12 16.96 -5.50
C LYS A 25 -1.84 16.07 -4.47
N SER A 26 -2.99 15.50 -4.84
CA SER A 26 -3.70 14.55 -3.99
C SER A 26 -2.81 13.34 -3.69
N ALA A 27 -2.82 12.87 -2.44
CA ALA A 27 -2.08 11.68 -2.03
C ALA A 27 -2.81 10.42 -2.54
N GLY A 28 -2.07 9.47 -3.10
CA GLY A 28 -2.61 8.18 -3.51
C GLY A 28 -2.93 7.28 -2.31
N SER A 29 -3.98 6.48 -2.42
CA SER A 29 -4.31 5.44 -1.45
C SER A 29 -3.96 4.05 -2.00
N SER A 30 -3.56 3.14 -1.12
CA SER A 30 -3.39 1.73 -1.48
C SER A 30 -4.76 1.06 -1.59
N LYS A 31 -5.00 0.36 -2.69
CA LYS A 31 -6.20 -0.47 -2.88
C LYS A 31 -6.05 -1.88 -2.30
N ASN A 32 -4.86 -2.21 -1.78
CA ASN A 32 -4.57 -3.52 -1.20
C ASN A 32 -5.02 -3.54 0.27
N LEU A 33 -6.27 -3.96 0.49
CA LEU A 33 -6.90 -4.01 1.83
C LEU A 33 -6.66 -5.35 2.58
N GLY A 34 -5.99 -6.32 1.95
CA GLY A 34 -5.81 -7.69 2.46
C GLY A 34 -4.62 -7.90 3.39
N GLY A 35 -4.38 -9.17 3.78
CA GLY A 35 -3.18 -9.58 4.52
C GLY A 35 -3.31 -9.63 6.05
N ARG A 36 -4.50 -9.36 6.60
CA ARG A 36 -4.76 -9.42 8.05
C ARG A 36 -5.35 -10.74 8.54
N SER A 37 -5.05 -11.86 7.86
CA SER A 37 -5.52 -13.17 8.29
C SER A 37 -4.83 -13.59 9.60
N PRO A 38 -5.56 -14.04 10.63
CA PRO A 38 -4.95 -14.49 11.87
C PRO A 38 -4.10 -15.75 11.67
N GLY A 39 -3.07 -15.91 12.50
CA GLY A 39 -2.23 -17.11 12.51
C GLY A 39 -2.98 -18.33 13.01
N LYS A 40 -2.79 -19.48 12.35
CA LYS A 40 -3.48 -20.75 12.66
C LYS A 40 -2.77 -21.64 13.70
N ARG A 41 -1.66 -21.17 14.28
CA ARG A 41 -0.89 -21.87 15.34
C ARG A 41 -0.45 -23.30 14.98
N TYR A 42 -0.07 -23.49 13.73
CA TYR A 42 0.55 -24.73 13.24
C TYR A 42 1.90 -24.99 13.93
N GLY A 43 2.31 -26.24 13.99
CA GLY A 43 3.57 -26.70 14.56
C GLY A 43 3.42 -27.89 15.48
N TYR A 44 4.52 -28.26 16.12
CA TYR A 44 4.56 -29.35 17.09
C TYR A 44 3.74 -29.02 18.34
N LYS A 45 3.09 -30.05 18.88
CA LYS A 45 2.34 -30.01 20.15
C LYS A 45 2.96 -30.96 21.18
N LYS A 46 3.56 -32.05 20.72
CA LYS A 46 4.32 -33.00 21.52
C LYS A 46 5.72 -33.13 20.95
N VAL A 47 6.70 -33.07 21.86
CA VAL A 47 8.13 -33.20 21.55
C VAL A 47 8.52 -34.65 21.82
N GLU A 48 9.66 -35.07 21.29
CA GLU A 48 10.22 -36.41 21.48
C GLU A 48 10.29 -36.78 22.97
N GLY A 49 9.96 -38.04 23.29
CA GLY A 49 9.94 -38.55 24.68
C GLY A 49 8.73 -38.12 25.52
N ALA A 50 7.84 -37.26 25.01
CA ALA A 50 6.62 -36.91 25.74
C ALA A 50 5.61 -38.07 25.75
N PHE A 51 5.05 -38.37 26.92
CA PHE A 51 3.96 -39.34 27.04
C PHE A 51 2.68 -38.84 26.35
N VAL A 52 2.04 -39.71 25.57
CA VAL A 52 0.82 -39.41 24.81
C VAL A 52 -0.23 -40.49 25.03
N HIS A 53 -1.49 -40.06 25.12
CA HIS A 53 -2.63 -40.95 25.07
C HIS A 53 -3.15 -41.05 23.64
N ALA A 54 -3.92 -42.10 23.35
CA ALA A 54 -4.62 -42.24 22.08
C ALA A 54 -5.52 -41.02 21.81
N GLY A 55 -5.46 -40.49 20.59
CA GLY A 55 -6.23 -39.30 20.18
C GLY A 55 -5.56 -37.96 20.48
N ASN A 56 -4.39 -37.93 21.12
CA ASN A 56 -3.63 -36.70 21.29
C ASN A 56 -3.03 -36.21 19.97
N ILE A 57 -3.08 -34.90 19.74
CA ILE A 57 -2.46 -34.27 18.57
C ILE A 57 -0.94 -34.15 18.78
N LEU A 58 -0.15 -34.69 17.85
CA LEU A 58 1.32 -34.61 17.88
C LEU A 58 1.86 -33.33 17.25
N ALA A 59 1.36 -32.99 16.05
CA ALA A 59 1.69 -31.77 15.34
C ALA A 59 0.55 -31.37 14.41
N THR A 60 0.42 -30.07 14.12
CA THR A 60 -0.50 -29.57 13.10
C THR A 60 0.30 -28.90 11.98
N GLN A 61 0.00 -29.23 10.73
CA GLN A 61 0.73 -28.74 9.57
C GLN A 61 -0.21 -28.26 8.46
N ARG A 62 0.24 -27.27 7.67
CA ARG A 62 -0.50 -26.78 6.49
C ARG A 62 -0.19 -27.62 5.24
N LEU A 63 1.09 -27.91 5.06
CA LEU A 63 1.61 -28.79 4.03
C LEU A 63 2.30 -29.95 4.73
N ILE A 64 2.45 -31.08 4.05
CA ILE A 64 3.12 -32.25 4.60
C ILE A 64 4.61 -31.95 4.72
N ARG A 65 5.03 -31.65 5.94
CA ARG A 65 6.43 -31.53 6.35
C ARG A 65 6.88 -32.79 7.09
N TRP A 66 5.97 -33.39 7.85
CA TRP A 66 6.20 -34.63 8.59
C TRP A 66 5.22 -35.69 8.11
N HIS A 67 5.76 -36.88 7.88
CA HIS A 67 5.00 -38.03 7.44
C HIS A 67 4.56 -38.85 8.66
N PRO A 68 3.33 -39.40 8.65
CA PRO A 68 2.88 -40.28 9.72
C PRO A 68 3.76 -41.53 9.78
N GLY A 69 4.14 -41.92 10.99
CA GLY A 69 4.89 -43.14 11.29
C GLY A 69 4.01 -44.25 11.87
N ALA A 70 4.61 -45.20 12.57
CA ALA A 70 3.86 -46.23 13.27
C ALA A 70 3.04 -45.62 14.44
N HIS A 71 1.76 -45.99 14.54
CA HIS A 71 0.83 -45.55 15.60
C HIS A 71 0.69 -44.02 15.73
N VAL A 72 0.55 -43.33 14.59
CA VAL A 72 0.40 -41.87 14.47
C VAL A 72 -0.88 -41.51 13.72
#